data_AF-A0A974NK16-F1
#
_entry.id   AF-A0A974NK16-F1
#
_cell.length_a   1.000
_cell.length_b   1.000
_cell.length_c   1.000
_cell.angle_alpha   90.00
_cell.angle_beta   90.00
_cell.angle_gamma   90.00
#
_symmetry.space_group_name_H-M   'P 1'
#
loop_
_entity.id
_entity.type
_entity.pdbx_description
1 polymer ?
#
loop_
_entity_poly.entity_id
_entity_poly.type
_entity_poly.pdbx_seq_one_letter_code
_entity_poly.pdbx_strand_id
1 'polypeptide(L)' 'MEQDQQDQKKFLEQQLKRTEDDVRILDEMDVKLHEMKRIDEYASEHNLSVIKNERLSGELNVLKNEYSFLEKQLYPVLH' A
#
# COMPACT_ATOMS: atom_id res chain seq x y z
N MET A 1 -30.98 20.75 17.28
CA MET A 1 -30.06 21.82 16.84
C MET A 1 -28.67 21.65 17.44
N GLU A 2 -28.47 21.73 18.75
CA GLU A 2 -27.12 21.58 19.37
C GLU A 2 -26.60 20.12 19.34
N GLN A 3 -27.50 19.16 19.58
CA GLN A 3 -27.21 17.72 19.44
C GLN A 3 -26.82 17.35 18.00
N ASP A 4 -27.56 17.87 17.01
CA ASP A 4 -27.30 17.61 15.58
C ASP A 4 -25.93 18.17 15.15
N GLN A 5 -25.54 19.33 15.68
CA GLN A 5 -24.21 19.92 15.45
C GLN A 5 -23.09 19.08 16.08
N GLN A 6 -23.31 18.54 17.28
CA GLN A 6 -22.34 17.67 17.94
C GLN A 6 -22.15 16.35 17.20
N ASP A 7 -23.22 15.76 16.70
CA ASP A 7 -23.17 14.51 15.94
C ASP A 7 -22.55 14.73 14.55
N GLN A 8 -22.84 15.84 13.89
CA GLN A 8 -22.17 16.25 12.64
C GLN A 8 -20.66 16.45 12.85
N LYS A 9 -20.26 17.09 13.96
CA LYS A 9 -18.85 17.28 14.29
C LYS A 9 -18.14 15.94 14.47
N LYS A 10 -18.70 15.01 15.26
CA LYS A 10 -18.12 13.66 15.47
C LYS A 10 -17.98 12.90 14.16
N PHE A 11 -18.98 13.00 13.28
CA PHE A 11 -18.94 12.38 11.97
C PHE A 11 -17.81 12.93 11.09
N LEU A 12 -17.60 14.25 11.09
CA LEU A 12 -16.49 14.87 10.37
C LEU A 12 -15.12 14.49 10.96
N GLU A 13 -14.99 14.40 12.28
CA GLU A 13 -13.76 13.95 12.94
C GLU A 13 -13.43 12.49 12.59
N GLN A 14 -14.44 11.62 12.52
CA GLN A 14 -14.27 10.23 12.07
C GLN A 14 -13.83 10.15 10.61
N GLN A 15 -14.44 10.96 9.73
CA GLN A 15 -14.02 11.02 8.32
C GLN A 15 -12.60 11.53 8.17
N LEU A 16 -12.23 12.60 8.89
CA LEU A 16 -10.87 13.14 8.84
C LEU A 16 -9.85 12.09 9.25
N LYS A 17 -10.08 11.42 10.39
CA LYS A 17 -9.19 10.35 10.85
C LYS A 17 -9.08 9.22 9.84
N ARG A 18 -10.19 8.80 9.24
CA ARG A 18 -10.18 7.78 8.20
C ARG A 18 -9.33 8.21 7.00
N THR A 19 -9.49 9.45 6.52
CA THR A 19 -8.68 9.96 5.41
C THR A 19 -7.20 10.04 5.76
N GLU A 20 -6.85 10.42 6.99
CA GLU A 20 -5.45 10.39 7.45
C GLU A 20 -4.87 8.97 7.46
N ASP A 21 -5.66 7.98 7.89
CA ASP A 21 -5.26 6.57 7.86
C ASP A 21 -5.13 6.05 6.41
N ASP A 22 -6.06 6.40 5.52
CA ASP A 22 -6.02 6.05 4.09
C ASP A 22 -4.78 6.65 3.40
N VAL A 23 -4.43 7.90 3.70
CA VAL A 23 -3.21 8.55 3.16
C VAL A 23 -1.95 7.79 3.57
N ARG A 24 -1.85 7.37 4.84
CA ARG A 24 -0.69 6.60 5.31
C ARG A 24 -0.54 5.26 4.59
N ILE A 25 -1.67 4.57 4.35
CA ILE A 25 -1.68 3.31 3.60
C ILE A 25 -1.21 3.55 2.16
N LEU A 26 -1.68 4.62 1.51
CA LEU A 26 -1.26 4.99 0.16
C LEU A 26 0.23 5.31 0.08
N ASP A 27 0.78 6.05 1.05
CA ASP A 27 2.22 6.32 1.14
C ASP A 27 3.03 5.02 1.26
N GLU A 28 2.55 4.06 2.07
CA GLU A 28 3.21 2.76 2.20
C GLU A 28 3.14 1.95 0.90
N MET A 29 2.00 1.96 0.21
CA MET A 29 1.84 1.33 -1.10
C MET A 29 2.80 1.90 -2.15
N ASP A 30 3.00 3.23 -2.16
CA ASP A 30 3.94 3.89 -3.07
C ASP A 30 5.38 3.46 -2.82
N VAL A 31 5.78 3.34 -1.54
CA VAL A 31 7.10 2.78 -1.17
C VAL A 31 7.28 1.37 -1.73
N LYS A 32 6.28 0.48 -1.58
CA LYS A 32 6.35 -0.89 -2.11
C LYS A 32 6.46 -0.93 -3.63
N LEU A 33 5.70 -0.10 -4.33
CA LEU A 33 5.78 0.02 -5.79
C LEU A 33 7.17 0.51 -6.25
N HIS A 34 7.74 1.47 -5.53
CA HIS A 34 9.10 1.96 -5.79
C HIS A 34 10.17 0.90 -5.51
N GLU A 35 9.97 0.01 -4.54
CA GLU A 35 10.86 -1.13 -4.29
C GLU A 35 10.77 -2.18 -5.40
N MET A 36 9.55 -2.55 -5.82
CA MET A 36 9.32 -3.47 -6.94
C MET A 36 9.98 -2.96 -8.23
N LYS A 37 9.77 -1.68 -8.54
CA LYS A 37 10.37 -1.04 -9.72
C LYS A 37 11.89 -1.12 -9.69
N ARG A 38 12.52 -0.88 -8.54
CA ARG A 38 13.98 -0.99 -8.39
C ARG A 38 14.48 -2.41 -8.63
N ILE A 39 13.72 -3.43 -8.21
CA ILE A 39 14.07 -4.83 -8.49
C ILE A 39 14.00 -5.12 -9.99
N ASP A 40 12.93 -4.68 -10.66
CA ASP A 40 12.75 -4.88 -12.10
C ASP A 40 13.83 -4.17 -12.93
N GLU A 41 14.14 -2.91 -12.60
CA GLU A 41 15.23 -2.16 -13.22
C GLU A 41 16.58 -2.86 -13.03
N TYR A 42 16.89 -3.27 -11.81
CA TYR A 42 18.11 -4.00 -11.49
C TYR A 42 18.23 -5.31 -12.28
N ALA A 43 17.13 -6.07 -12.37
CA ALA A 43 17.10 -7.33 -13.10
C ALA A 43 17.23 -7.15 -14.62
N SER A 44 16.69 -6.06 -15.18
CA SER A 44 16.80 -5.75 -16.61
C SER A 44 18.20 -5.27 -17.02
N GLU A 45 18.92 -4.60 -16.13
CA GLU A 45 20.24 -4.03 -16.42
C GLU A 45 21.38 -5.05 -16.28
N HIS A 46 21.15 -6.15 -15.57
CA HIS A 46 22.19 -7.11 -15.22
C HIS A 46 21.90 -8.49 -15.82
N ASN A 47 22.93 -9.13 -16.40
CA ASN A 47 22.89 -10.57 -16.70
C ASN A 47 23.01 -11.35 -15.39
N LEU A 48 21.88 -11.55 -14.71
CA LEU A 48 21.80 -12.23 -13.44
C LEU A 48 21.89 -13.75 -13.59
N SER A 49 22.54 -14.39 -12.61
CA SER A 49 22.51 -15.85 -12.50
C SER A 49 21.12 -16.32 -12.07
N VAL A 50 20.80 -17.59 -12.35
CA VAL A 50 19.53 -18.23 -11.97
C VAL A 50 19.22 -18.04 -10.48
N ILE A 51 20.20 -18.29 -9.60
CA ILE A 51 20.06 -18.15 -8.15
C ILE A 51 19.67 -16.72 -7.76
N LYS A 52 20.24 -15.72 -8.44
CA LYS A 52 19.98 -14.31 -8.15
C LYS A 52 18.59 -13.88 -8.65
N ASN A 53 18.17 -14.38 -9.82
CA ASN A 53 16.82 -14.20 -10.33
C ASN A 53 15.75 -14.85 -9.43
N GLU A 54 16.00 -16.06 -8.93
CA GLU A 54 15.10 -16.73 -7.99
C GLU A 54 14.93 -15.92 -6.70
N ARG A 55 16.04 -15.38 -6.19
CA ARG A 55 16.00 -14.50 -5.01
C ARG A 55 15.18 -13.24 -5.25
N LEU A 56 15.44 -12.51 -6.33
CA LEU A 56 14.68 -11.30 -6.67
C LEU A 56 13.21 -11.59 -6.91
N SER A 57 12.89 -12.73 -7.52
CA SER A 57 11.49 -13.18 -7.69
C SER A 57 10.82 -13.44 -6.34
N GLY A 58 11.54 -14.01 -5.38
CA GLY A 58 11.08 -14.18 -4.00
C GLY A 58 10.80 -12.84 -3.33
N GLU A 59 11.73 -11.88 -3.43
CA GLU A 59 11.58 -10.53 -2.88
C GLU A 59 10.38 -9.79 -3.51
N LEU A 60 10.19 -9.88 -4.84
CA LEU A 60 9.02 -9.35 -5.53
C LEU A 60 7.69 -9.96 -5.05
N ASN A 61 7.66 -11.27 -4.80
CA ASN A 61 6.44 -11.92 -4.31
C ASN A 61 6.09 -11.47 -2.90
N VAL A 62 7.08 -11.24 -2.04
CA VAL A 62 6.84 -10.65 -0.70
C VAL A 62 6.22 -9.27 -0.84
N LEU A 63 6.82 -8.39 -1.65
CA LEU A 63 6.30 -7.04 -1.88
C LEU A 63 4.87 -7.06 -2.45
N LYS A 64 4.57 -7.99 -3.37
CA LYS A 64 3.21 -8.11 -3.96
C LYS A 64 2.19 -8.51 -2.91
N ASN A 65 2.55 -9.41 -2.00
CA ASN A 65 1.68 -9.81 -0.91
C ASN A 65 1.44 -8.66 0.08
N GLU A 66 2.49 -7.90 0.42
CA GLU A 66 2.38 -6.70 1.26
C GLU A 66 1.49 -5.64 0.61
N TYR A 67 1.70 -5.36 -0.69
CA TYR A 67 0.85 -4.44 -1.45
C TYR A 67 -0.62 -4.89 -1.46
N SER A 68 -0.89 -6.18 -1.73
CA SER A 68 -2.27 -6.71 -1.72
C SER A 68 -2.92 -6.62 -0.33
N PHE A 69 -2.13 -6.77 0.74
CA PHE A 69 -2.62 -6.59 2.10
C PHE A 69 -3.00 -5.12 2.38
N LEU A 70 -2.20 -4.16 1.91
CA LEU A 70 -2.50 -2.72 2.02
C LEU A 70 -3.72 -2.34 1.18
N GLU A 71 -3.83 -2.86 -0.04
CA GLU A 71 -4.97 -2.64 -0.93
C GLU A 71 -6.29 -3.10 -0.31
N LYS A 72 -6.29 -4.25 0.39
CA LYS A 72 -7.46 -4.76 1.12
C LYS A 72 -7.87 -3.89 2.31
N GLN A 73 -6.91 -3.20 2.94
CA GLN A 73 -7.21 -2.25 4.02
C GLN A 73 -7.87 -0.98 3.47
N LEU A 74 -7.46 -0.53 2.28
CA LEU A 74 -8.01 0.66 1.63
C LEU A 74 -9.39 0.40 1.01
N TYR A 75 -9.58 -0.75 0.36
CA TYR A 75 -10.80 -1.13 -0.35
C TYR A 75 -11.39 -2.46 0.14
N PRO A 76 -11.99 -2.51 1.35
CA PRO A 76 -12.51 -3.76 1.93
C PRO A 76 -13.66 -4.43 1.16
N VAL A 77 -14.17 -3.84 0.07
CA VAL A 77 -15.37 -4.28 -0.66
C VAL A 77 -15.08 -4.67 -2.14
N LEU A 78 -13.84 -4.54 -2.64
CA LEU A 78 -13.51 -4.79 -4.06
C LEU A 78 -12.90 -6.18 -4.36
N HIS A 79 -13.35 -7.23 -3.67
CA HIS A 79 -13.02 -8.62 -4.03
C HIS A 79 -14.25 -9.52 -4.12
#